data_AF-A0A367M9C8-F1
#
_entry.id   AF-A0A367M9C8-F1
#
_cell.length_a   1.000
_cell.length_b   1.000
_cell.length_c   1.000
_cell.angle_alpha   90.00
_cell.angle_beta   90.00
_cell.angle_gamma   90.00
#
_symmetry.space_group_name_H-M   'P 1'
#
loop_
_entity.id
_entity.type
_entity.pdbx_description
1 polymer ?
#
loop_
_entity_poly.entity_id
_entity_poly.type
_entity_poly.pdbx_seq_one_letter_code
_entity_poly.pdbx_strand_id
1 'polypeptide(L)' 'PFFTTKGKGFGLGLFLSQASVTRAGGTVKLYNHEDGGTLTELRLPRSYGMA' A
#
# COMPACT_ATOMS: atom_id res chain seq x y z
N PRO A 1 -12.78 9.19 -2.17
CA PRO A 1 -12.01 10.35 -1.65
C PRO A 1 -10.70 9.84 -1.03
N PHE A 2 -9.56 10.50 -1.26
CA PHE A 2 -8.27 10.14 -0.66
C PHE A 2 -8.03 10.98 0.60
N PHE A 3 -7.26 10.45 1.56
CA PHE A 3 -7.01 11.07 2.86
C PHE A 3 -5.52 11.44 2.99
N THR A 4 -5.24 12.64 3.52
CA THR A 4 -3.88 13.10 3.82
C THR A 4 -3.85 13.85 5.15
N THR A 5 -2.81 13.62 5.93
CA THR A 5 -2.50 14.38 7.14
C THR A 5 -1.43 15.45 6.90
N LYS A 6 -0.85 15.51 5.69
CA LYS A 6 0.16 16.52 5.34
C LYS A 6 -0.51 17.79 4.82
N GLY A 7 -0.11 18.94 5.37
CA GLY A 7 -0.59 20.26 4.93
C GLY A 7 -0.05 20.74 3.58
N LYS A 8 0.92 20.01 2.98
CA LYS A 8 1.43 20.21 1.62
C LYS A 8 1.53 18.87 0.90
N GLY A 9 1.14 18.85 -0.38
CA GLY A 9 1.09 17.65 -1.23
C GLY A 9 -0.30 17.00 -1.26
N PHE A 10 -0.63 16.35 -2.37
CA PHE A 10 -1.99 15.88 -2.66
C PHE A 10 -2.43 14.62 -1.90
N GLY A 11 -1.58 13.99 -1.09
CA GLY A 11 -1.96 12.76 -0.38
C GLY A 11 -2.11 11.51 -1.26
N LEU A 12 -1.69 11.58 -2.52
CA LEU A 12 -1.99 10.54 -3.51
C LEU A 12 -1.06 9.33 -3.41
N GLY A 13 0.09 9.42 -2.73
CA GLY A 13 1.11 8.37 -2.75
C GLY A 13 0.59 7.00 -2.31
N LEU A 14 -0.19 6.95 -1.22
CA LEU A 14 -0.77 5.69 -0.74
C LEU A 14 -1.84 5.15 -1.68
N PHE A 15 -2.69 6.04 -2.22
CA PHE A 15 -3.71 5.67 -3.19
C PHE A 15 -3.12 5.08 -4.48
N LEU A 16 -2.07 5.73 -5.02
CA LEU A 16 -1.36 5.25 -6.22
C LEU A 16 -0.67 3.91 -5.96
N SER A 17 -0.08 3.75 -4.77
CA SER A 17 0.57 2.49 -4.36
C SER A 17 -0.45 1.36 -4.27
N GLN A 18 -1.61 1.59 -3.63
CA GLN A 18 -2.71 0.63 -3.59
C GLN A 18 -3.14 0.23 -5.00
N ALA A 19 -3.35 1.20 -5.89
CA ALA A 19 -3.76 0.92 -7.27
C ALA A 19 -2.73 0.04 -8.01
N SER A 20 -1.43 0.31 -7.84
CA SER A 20 -0.36 -0.50 -8.43
C SER A 20 -0.36 -1.93 -7.90
N VAL A 21 -0.50 -2.11 -6.59
CA VAL A 21 -0.54 -3.42 -5.93
C VAL A 21 -1.77 -4.22 -6.37
N THR A 22 -2.95 -3.60 -6.43
CA THR A 22 -4.18 -4.23 -6.90
C THR A 22 -4.05 -4.68 -8.36
N ARG A 23 -3.46 -3.85 -9.24
CA ARG A 23 -3.20 -4.24 -10.64
C ARG A 23 -2.27 -5.45 -10.76
N ALA A 24 -1.34 -5.62 -9.83
CA ALA A 24 -0.47 -6.79 -9.75
C ALA A 24 -1.15 -8.03 -9.11
N GLY A 25 -2.45 -7.98 -8.83
CA GLY A 25 -3.18 -9.06 -8.15
C GLY A 25 -2.88 -9.17 -6.65
N GLY A 26 -2.26 -8.15 -6.07
CA GLY A 26 -1.89 -8.11 -4.66
C GLY A 26 -2.84 -7.32 -3.78
N THR A 27 -2.49 -7.23 -2.49
CA THR A 27 -3.19 -6.42 -1.49
C THR A 27 -2.21 -5.65 -0.61
N VAL A 28 -2.63 -4.49 -0.12
CA VAL A 28 -1.89 -3.67 0.85
C VAL A 28 -2.78 -3.37 2.04
N LYS A 29 -2.24 -3.45 3.26
CA LYS A 29 -2.94 -3.13 4.51
C LYS A 29 -2.04 -2.30 5.42
N LEU A 30 -2.64 -1.38 6.16
CA LEU A 30 -1.94 -0.50 7.09
C LEU A 30 -2.47 -0.77 8.50
N TYR A 31 -1.55 -0.81 9.45
CA TYR A 31 -1.83 -1.03 10.86
C TYR A 31 -1.03 -0.03 11.69
N ASN A 32 -1.52 0.25 12.90
CA ASN A 32 -0.68 0.88 13.92
C ASN A 32 0.27 -0.19 14.46
N HIS A 33 1.56 0.12 14.49
CA HIS A 33 2.56 -0.77 15.08
C HIS A 33 2.56 -0.61 16.61
N GLU A 34 2.77 -1.70 17.36
CA GLU A 34 2.69 -1.69 18.83
C GLU A 34 3.73 -0.74 19.46
N ASP A 35 4.94 -0.68 18.89
CA ASP A 35 5.99 0.27 19.30
C ASP A 35 5.81 1.69 18.73
N GLY A 36 4.67 1.97 18.10
CA GLY A 36 4.38 3.24 17.43
C GLY A 36 4.79 3.26 15.95
N GLY A 37 4.19 4.21 15.21
CA GLY A 37 4.34 4.31 13.76
C GLY A 37 3.33 3.46 12.98
N THR A 38 3.65 3.19 11.72
CA THR A 38 2.73 2.51 10.78
C THR A 38 3.38 1.26 10.21
N LEU A 39 2.75 0.11 10.46
CA LEU A 39 3.09 -1.15 9.81
C LEU A 39 2.34 -1.24 8.47
N THR A 40 3.06 -1.50 7.39
CA THR A 40 2.48 -1.73 6.06
C THR A 40 2.70 -3.18 5.64
N GLU A 41 1.61 -3.94 5.51
CA GLU A 41 1.65 -5.31 4.99
C GLU A 41 1.36 -5.28 3.48
N LEU A 42 2.25 -5.89 2.69
CA LEU A 42 2.10 -6.06 1.25
C LEU A 42 2.06 -7.55 0.92
N ARG A 43 1.01 -8.01 0.24
CA ARG A 43 0.90 -9.39 -0.25
C ARG A 43 0.80 -9.36 -1.77
N LEU A 44 1.71 -10.07 -2.42
CA LEU A 44 1.73 -10.22 -3.89
C LEU A 44 1.60 -11.70 -4.26
N PRO A 45 0.93 -12.02 -5.37
CA PRO A 45 0.93 -13.37 -5.91
C PRO A 45 2.36 -13.76 -6.31
N ARG A 46 2.73 -15.01 -6.03
CA ARG A 46 4.01 -15.56 -6.50
C ARG A 46 3.88 -15.84 -7.99
N SER A 47 4.65 -15.13 -8.82
CA SER A 47 4.84 -15.52 -10.21
C SER A 47 5.75 -16.73 -10.27
N TYR A 48 5.18 -17.92 -10.42
CA TYR A 48 5.94 -19.04 -10.97
C TYR A 48 6.04 -18.75 -12.47
N GLY A 49 7.20 -18.26 -12.93
CA GLY A 49 7.46 -18.26 -14.36
C GLY A 49 7.28 -19.68 -14.88
N MET A 50 6.53 -19.87 -15.97
CA MET A 50 6.65 -21.12 -16.71
C MET A 50 8.11 -21.25 -17.13
N ALA A 51 8.73 -22.34 -16.69
CA ALA A 51 9.99 -22.80 -17.25
C ALA A 51 9.80 -23.15 -18.73
#